data_AF-A0A947EXM1-F1
#
_entry.id   AF-A0A947EXM1-F1
#
_cell.length_a   1.000
_cell.length_b   1.000
_cell.length_c   1.000
_cell.angle_alpha   90.00
_cell.angle_beta   90.00
_cell.angle_gamma   90.00
#
_symmetry.space_group_name_H-M   'P 1'
#
loop_
_entity.id
_entity.type
_entity.pdbx_description
1 polymer ?
#
loop_
_entity_poly.entity_id
_entity_poly.type
_entity_poly.pdbx_seq_one_letter_code
_entity_poly.pdbx_strand_id
1 'polypeptide(L)' 'MKIKPLIYFLLIIAGGVLIGFGGQIMLKEYAMIIGIVLIMLGVYKTSVSWSSGDKAKKEE' A
#
# COMPACT_ATOMS: atom_id res chain seq x y z
N MET A 1 6.89 12.37 -13.90
CA MET A 1 6.61 11.03 -13.33
C MET A 1 5.92 11.11 -11.95
N LYS A 2 4.69 11.64 -11.84
CA LYS A 2 4.03 11.91 -10.53
C LYS A 2 2.91 10.93 -10.13
N ILE A 3 2.62 9.91 -10.96
CA ILE A 3 1.49 8.98 -10.77
C ILE A 3 1.83 7.73 -9.93
N LYS A 4 3.10 7.32 -9.86
CA LYS A 4 3.52 6.11 -9.12
C LYS A 4 3.23 6.17 -7.61
N PRO A 5 3.44 7.29 -6.89
CA PRO A 5 3.16 7.37 -5.45
C PRO A 5 1.67 7.25 -5.12
N LEU A 6 0.80 7.80 -5.99
CA LEU A 6 -0.65 7.81 -5.79
C LEU A 6 -1.23 6.38 -5.79
N ILE A 7 -0.68 5.50 -6.63
CA ILE A 7 -1.08 4.09 -6.71
C ILE A 7 -0.75 3.34 -5.42
N TYR A 8 0.42 3.61 -4.80
CA TYR A 8 0.79 2.96 -3.53
C TYR A 8 -0.07 3.47 -2.37
N PHE A 9 -0.45 4.75 -2.40
CA PHE A 9 -1.37 5.30 -1.41
C PHE A 9 -2.77 4.70 -1.53
N LEU A 10 -3.27 4.50 -2.76
CA LEU A 10 -4.54 3.80 -3.00
C LEU A 10 -4.53 2.37 -2.48
N LEU A 11 -3.40 1.64 -2.58
CA LEU A 11 -3.25 0.30 -2.00
C LEU A 11 -3.37 0.30 -0.48
N ILE A 12 -2.80 1.30 0.20
CA ILE A 12 -2.89 1.43 1.67
C ILE A 12 -4.35 1.73 2.07
N ILE A 13 -5.01 2.65 1.37
CA ILE A 13 -6.43 2.97 1.63
C ILE A 13 -7.31 1.74 1.41
N ALA A 14 -7.12 1.01 0.31
CA ALA A 14 -7.89 -0.20 0.02
C ALA A 14 -7.71 -1.26 1.10
N GLY A 15 -6.49 -1.46 1.61
CA GLY A 15 -6.22 -2.36 2.73
C GLY A 15 -6.92 -1.91 4.03
N GLY A 16 -6.89 -0.61 4.34
CA GLY A 16 -7.60 -0.06 5.52
C GLY A 16 -9.13 -0.21 5.44
N VAL A 17 -9.70 0.04 4.26
CA VAL A 17 -11.14 -0.17 4.00
C VAL A 17 -11.49 -1.66 4.15
N LEU A 18 -10.63 -2.57 3.69
CA LEU A 18 -10.81 -4.01 3.86
C LEU A 18 -10.81 -4.45 5.32
N ILE A 19 -9.97 -3.87 6.17
CA ILE A 19 -9.97 -4.17 7.61
C ILE A 19 -11.26 -3.65 8.28
N GLY A 20 -11.71 -2.45 7.92
CA GLY A 20 -12.88 -1.81 8.54
C GLY A 20 -14.23 -2.34 8.05
N PHE A 21 -14.36 -2.60 6.74
CA PHE A 21 -15.63 -2.96 6.08
C PHE A 21 -15.63 -4.36 5.45
N GLY A 22 -14.47 -5.00 5.30
CA GLY A 22 -14.39 -6.32 4.65
C GLY A 22 -15.14 -7.43 5.40
N GLY A 23 -15.37 -7.26 6.70
CA GLY A 23 -16.19 -8.18 7.50
C GLY A 23 -17.67 -8.28 7.08
N GLN A 24 -18.18 -7.33 6.29
CA GLN A 24 -19.54 -7.41 5.71
C GLN A 24 -19.59 -8.26 4.43
N ILE A 25 -18.45 -8.47 3.78
CA ILE A 25 -18.36 -9.11 2.45
C ILE A 25 -17.74 -10.52 2.57
N MET A 26 -16.91 -10.74 3.58
CA MET A 26 -16.18 -11.98 3.81
C MET A 26 -15.86 -12.18 5.29
N LEU A 27 -15.42 -13.39 5.67
CA LEU A 27 -15.06 -13.73 7.04
C LEU A 27 -14.04 -12.72 7.60
N LYS A 28 -14.30 -12.27 8.84
CA LYS A 28 -13.55 -11.20 9.49
C LYS A 28 -12.05 -11.52 9.58
N GLU A 29 -11.65 -12.77 9.82
CA GLU A 29 -10.23 -13.12 9.85
C GLU A 29 -9.56 -12.93 8.48
N TYR A 30 -10.23 -13.34 7.40
CA TYR A 30 -9.73 -13.16 6.04
C TYR A 30 -9.64 -11.68 5.67
N ALA A 31 -10.63 -10.88 6.04
CA ALA A 31 -10.62 -9.42 5.84
C ALA A 31 -9.44 -8.74 6.54
N MET A 32 -9.15 -9.14 7.78
CA MET A 32 -7.99 -8.62 8.51
C MET A 32 -6.68 -9.04 7.85
N ILE A 33 -6.49 -10.32 7.53
CA ILE A 33 -5.23 -10.83 6.95
C ILE A 33 -4.97 -10.16 5.60
N ILE A 34 -5.97 -10.14 4.71
CA ILE A 34 -5.86 -9.55 3.37
C ILE A 34 -5.58 -8.04 3.47
N GLY A 35 -6.28 -7.34 4.37
CA GLY A 35 -6.07 -5.92 4.60
C GLY A 35 -4.68 -5.59 5.12
N ILE A 36 -4.16 -6.36 6.09
CA ILE A 36 -2.79 -6.18 6.62
C ILE A 36 -1.74 -6.41 5.52
N VAL A 37 -1.90 -7.47 4.72
CA VAL A 37 -0.97 -7.77 3.61
C VAL A 37 -0.98 -6.63 2.58
N LEU A 38 -2.15 -6.10 2.22
CA LEU A 38 -2.30 -4.97 1.30
C LEU A 38 -1.61 -3.70 1.82
N ILE A 39 -1.81 -3.37 3.09
CA ILE A 39 -1.15 -2.22 3.73
C ILE A 39 0.36 -2.41 3.72
N MET A 40 0.85 -3.59 4.14
CA MET A 40 2.27 -3.90 4.17
C MET A 40 2.91 -3.78 2.78
N LEU A 41 2.24 -4.27 1.74
CA LEU A 41 2.68 -4.14 0.34
C LEU A 41 2.71 -2.68 -0.13
N GLY A 42 1.67 -1.92 0.20
CA GLY A 42 1.58 -0.49 -0.15
C GLY A 42 2.68 0.33 0.52
N VAL A 43 2.94 0.09 1.81
CA VAL A 43 4.04 0.71 2.55
C VAL A 43 5.39 0.30 1.99
N TYR A 44 5.61 -1.00 1.74
CA TYR A 44 6.87 -1.49 1.16
C TYR A 44 7.18 -0.82 -0.19
N LYS A 45 6.21 -0.81 -1.12
CA LYS A 45 6.40 -0.14 -2.42
C LYS A 45 6.62 1.36 -2.29
N THR A 46 5.95 2.01 -1.34
CA THR A 46 6.17 3.44 -1.05
C THR A 46 7.60 3.67 -0.60
N SER A 47 8.11 2.89 0.35
CA SER A 47 9.48 2.98 0.86
C SER A 47 10.53 2.69 -0.22
N VAL A 48 10.32 1.65 -1.04
CA VAL A 48 11.24 1.32 -2.15
C VAL A 48 11.23 2.40 -3.23
N SER A 49 10.05 2.93 -3.57
CA SER A 49 9.94 4.03 -4.53
C SER A 49 10.60 5.31 -4.01
N TRP A 50 10.52 5.55 -2.70
CA TRP A 50 11.21 6.67 -2.06
C TRP A 50 12.74 6.50 -2.13
N SER A 51 13.25 5.32 -1.78
CA SER A 51 14.68 4.99 -1.85
C SER A 51 15.24 5.04 -3.29
N SER A 52 14.44 4.63 -4.27
CA SER A 52 14.85 4.63 -5.68
C SER A 52 14.85 6.04 -6.28
N GLY A 53 13.94 6.92 -5.83
CA GLY A 53 13.95 8.35 -6.18
C GLY A 53 15.17 9.08 -5.60
N ASP A 54 15.67 8.64 -4.46
CA ASP A 54 16.87 9.19 -3.82
C ASP A 54 18.16 8.80 -4.56
N LYS A 55 18.22 7.59 -5.13
CA LYS A 55 19.34 7.18 -6.00
C LYS A 55 19.42 7.97 -7.30
N ALA A 56 18.29 8.26 -7.94
CA ALA A 56 18.26 9.07 -9.17
C ALA A 56 18.69 10.54 -8.96
N LYS A 57 18.67 11.04 -7.71
CA LYS A 57 19.12 12.39 -7.36
C LYS A 57 20.61 12.49 -6.99
N LYS A 58 21.29 11.37 -6.81
CA LYS A 58 22.72 11.32 -6.43
C LYS A 58 23.67 11.14 -7.60
N GLU A 59 23.14 10.98 -8.82
CA GLU A 59 23.92 10.79 -10.05
C GLU A 59 23.85 12.02 -10.99
N GLU A 60 23.24 13.14 -10.58
CA GLU A 60 23.33 14.45 -11.26
C GLU A 60 24.30 15.40 -10.57
#